data_AF-A0A9J6ZX84-F1
#
_entry.id   AF-A0A9J6ZX84-F1
#
_cell.length_a   1.000
_cell.length_b   1.000
_cell.length_c   1.000
_cell.angle_alpha   90.00
_cell.angle_beta   90.00
_cell.angle_gamma   90.00
#
_symmetry.space_group_name_H-M   'P 1'
#
loop_
_entity.id
_entity.type
_entity.pdbx_description
1 polymer ?
#
loop_
_entity_poly.entity_id
_entity_poly.type
_entity_poly.pdbx_seq_one_letter_code
_entity_poly.pdbx_strand_id
1 'polypeptide(L)'
;MAPPAKKAQPKASLYAWEGTDRKGSRITGETRATNVALVRAELRRQGINPLKVRKKTTSFLTSRKRKIKSADIAVFSRQLATMMSAGVPMVQAFEIVGRGHENPSMQDLILSVKSDVEGGTALADALKKHPLHFDDLFCNLVKAGEHAGVLETLLHKIALYKEKTESIKGKIKKALFYPAAVVLVAIIVTAIIMIFVIPQFEQLFRGFGADLPVFTRVVINIAHVVQNWWWAMLGGAILSGYILIGTWKRSRKFRHTVDRILLKIPIIGPIMNKAAIARFARTLSTMSSAGVPLVEALESVSGATGNVVYSEAVLRMREDVATGQSLQLAMRQRHIFPNMVIQMVSIGEESGSLDDMLSKVADFFEEQVDNAVDALSSLLEPLIMVILGTLIGGLVVAMYLPIFKMGSAVLG
;
A
#
# COMPACT_ATOMS: atom_id res chain seq x y z
N MET A 1 2.75 8.09 53.61
CA MET A 1 3.28 9.28 52.91
C MET A 1 3.07 9.04 51.42
N ALA A 2 2.02 9.62 50.82
CA ALA A 2 1.66 9.38 49.42
C ALA A 2 2.64 10.13 48.48
N PRO A 3 3.04 9.55 47.33
CA PRO A 3 3.91 10.22 46.38
C PRO A 3 3.20 11.44 45.75
N PRO A 4 3.92 12.54 45.46
CA PRO A 4 3.32 13.75 44.92
C PRO A 4 2.77 13.50 43.50
N ALA A 5 1.56 13.99 43.25
CA ALA A 5 0.90 13.91 41.95
C ALA A 5 1.74 14.58 40.85
N LYS A 6 2.06 13.83 39.77
CA LYS A 6 2.67 14.36 38.55
C LYS A 6 1.78 15.47 37.97
N LYS A 7 2.24 16.72 38.00
CA LYS A 7 1.59 17.85 37.31
C LYS A 7 1.48 17.53 35.82
N ALA A 8 0.27 17.52 35.29
CA ALA A 8 0.00 17.30 33.87
C ALA A 8 0.72 18.37 33.02
N GLN A 9 1.54 17.94 32.06
CA GLN A 9 2.20 18.86 31.12
C GLN A 9 1.12 19.55 30.25
N PRO A 10 1.20 20.89 30.05
CA PRO A 10 0.20 21.61 29.28
C PRO A 10 0.26 21.20 27.80
N LYS A 11 -0.83 20.63 27.29
CA LYS A 11 -0.96 20.21 25.88
C LYS A 11 -0.83 21.41 24.94
N ALA A 12 0.12 21.37 24.01
CA ALA A 12 0.27 22.39 22.97
C ALA A 12 -1.01 22.48 22.11
N SER A 13 -1.56 23.68 22.00
CA SER A 13 -2.72 24.00 21.15
C SER A 13 -2.26 24.75 19.90
N LEU A 14 -2.98 24.57 18.78
CA LEU A 14 -2.71 25.31 17.54
C LEU A 14 -3.33 26.71 17.63
N TYR A 15 -2.52 27.74 17.37
CA TYR A 15 -2.96 29.13 17.31
C TYR A 15 -2.78 29.66 15.89
N ALA A 16 -3.83 30.26 15.36
CA ALA A 16 -3.74 31.04 14.12
C ALA A 16 -3.40 32.48 14.49
N TRP A 17 -2.45 33.07 13.77
CA TRP A 17 -1.99 34.42 14.01
C TRP A 17 -1.86 35.23 12.73
N GLU A 18 -2.03 36.54 12.89
CA GLU A 18 -1.80 37.56 11.86
C GLU A 18 -0.85 38.59 12.48
N GLY A 19 0.18 38.96 11.74
CA GLY A 19 1.18 39.93 12.18
C GLY A 19 1.74 40.74 11.03
N THR A 20 2.53 41.75 11.37
CA THR A 20 3.19 42.63 10.40
C THR A 20 4.69 42.46 10.52
N ASP A 21 5.35 42.18 9.40
CA ASP A 21 6.82 42.14 9.34
C ASP A 21 7.42 43.57 9.43
N ARG A 22 8.72 43.69 9.66
CA ARG A 22 9.48 44.97 9.72
C ARG A 22 9.26 45.88 8.50
N LYS A 23 8.88 45.31 7.35
CA LYS A 23 8.57 46.03 6.10
C LYS A 23 7.11 46.48 5.97
N GLY A 24 6.27 46.27 6.97
CA GLY A 24 4.85 46.65 6.94
C GLY A 24 3.92 45.64 6.25
N SER A 25 4.45 44.54 5.71
CA SER A 25 3.67 43.48 5.07
C SER A 25 2.92 42.63 6.08
N ARG A 26 1.62 42.42 5.86
CA ARG A 26 0.82 41.49 6.66
C ARG A 26 1.16 40.05 6.31
N ILE A 27 1.48 39.28 7.32
CA ILE A 27 1.76 37.85 7.22
C ILE A 27 0.86 37.09 8.18
N THR A 28 0.44 35.91 7.75
CA THR A 28 -0.46 35.05 8.50
C THR A 28 0.17 33.67 8.61
N GLY A 29 -0.06 33.00 9.74
CA GLY A 29 0.52 31.69 9.97
C GLY A 29 -0.13 30.96 11.13
N GLU A 30 0.30 29.72 11.33
CA GLU A 30 -0.17 28.87 12.41
C GLU A 30 1.01 28.38 13.23
N THR A 31 0.92 28.50 14.55
CA THR A 31 1.97 28.07 15.48
C THR A 31 1.37 27.26 16.61
N ARG A 32 1.98 26.11 16.92
CA ARG A 32 1.62 25.32 18.12
C ARG A 32 2.34 25.91 19.33
N ALA A 33 1.59 26.22 20.39
CA ALA A 33 2.15 26.69 21.66
C ALA A 33 1.27 26.26 22.83
N THR A 34 1.79 26.35 24.05
CA THR A 34 1.00 26.03 25.26
C THR A 34 0.11 27.20 25.70
N ASN A 35 0.46 28.44 25.33
CA ASN A 35 -0.35 29.64 25.60
C ASN A 35 -0.15 30.72 24.52
N VAL A 36 -1.05 31.72 24.50
CA VAL A 36 -1.01 32.86 23.56
C VAL A 36 0.24 33.72 23.77
N ALA A 37 0.74 33.82 25.00
CA ALA A 37 1.91 34.64 25.33
C ALA A 37 3.19 34.13 24.65
N LEU A 38 3.37 32.81 24.59
CA LEU A 38 4.48 32.15 23.91
C LEU A 38 4.42 32.34 22.39
N VAL A 39 3.22 32.30 21.78
CA VAL A 39 3.06 32.62 20.35
C VAL A 39 3.48 34.05 20.08
N ARG A 40 3.04 35.01 20.89
CA ARG A 40 3.42 36.42 20.74
C ARG A 40 4.92 36.65 20.94
N ALA A 41 5.54 35.95 21.89
CA ALA A 41 6.97 36.02 22.14
C ALA A 41 7.78 35.46 20.96
N GLU A 42 7.38 34.31 20.42
CA GLU A 42 8.03 33.68 19.27
C GLU A 42 7.91 34.56 18.01
N LEU A 43 6.74 35.15 17.76
CA LEU A 43 6.54 36.07 16.63
C LEU A 43 7.42 37.31 16.73
N ARG A 44 7.53 37.92 17.92
CA ARG A 44 8.43 39.06 18.13
C ARG A 44 9.90 38.67 17.93
N ARG A 45 10.30 37.47 18.36
CA ARG A 45 11.65 36.93 18.13
C ARG A 45 11.96 36.78 16.64
N GLN A 46 10.95 36.46 15.84
CA GLN A 46 11.03 36.36 14.37
C GLN A 46 10.91 37.73 13.66
N GLY A 47 10.84 38.85 14.40
CA GLY A 47 10.70 40.18 13.82
C GLY A 47 9.27 40.54 13.38
N ILE A 48 8.28 39.73 13.78
CA ILE A 48 6.88 39.86 13.40
C ILE A 48 6.11 40.52 14.55
N ASN A 49 5.47 41.65 14.29
CA ASN A 49 4.59 42.31 15.25
C ASN A 49 3.20 41.64 15.24
N PRO A 50 2.78 40.94 16.31
CA PRO A 50 1.53 40.20 16.31
C PRO A 50 0.31 41.13 16.43
N LEU A 51 -0.58 41.12 15.43
CA LEU A 51 -1.84 41.88 15.43
C LEU A 51 -2.97 41.09 16.09
N LYS A 52 -3.11 39.81 15.70
CA LYS A 52 -4.20 38.95 16.13
C LYS A 52 -3.64 37.57 16.39
N VAL A 53 -3.93 37.01 17.56
CA VAL A 53 -3.59 35.62 17.90
C VAL A 53 -4.84 34.99 18.47
N ARG A 54 -5.38 33.97 17.80
CA ARG A 54 -6.58 33.25 18.24
C ARG A 54 -6.28 31.78 18.38
N LYS A 55 -6.75 31.19 19.47
CA LYS A 55 -6.73 29.73 19.64
C LYS A 55 -7.65 29.15 18.57
N LYS A 56 -7.11 28.30 17.69
CA LYS A 56 -7.95 27.61 16.72
C LYS A 56 -8.70 26.54 17.50
N THR A 57 -9.99 26.74 17.71
CA THR A 57 -10.86 25.68 18.22
C THR A 57 -10.83 24.58 17.18
N THR A 58 -10.27 23.42 17.53
CA THR A 58 -10.31 22.22 16.70
C THR A 58 -11.77 21.87 16.45
N SER A 59 -12.30 22.29 15.30
CA SER A 59 -13.62 21.85 14.87
C SER A 59 -13.55 20.32 14.74
N PHE A 60 -14.50 19.63 15.37
CA PHE A 60 -14.57 18.16 15.37
C PHE A 60 -14.65 17.57 13.95
N LEU A 61 -14.99 18.38 12.94
CA LEU A 61 -15.00 18.00 11.52
C LEU A 61 -13.64 18.10 10.81
N THR A 62 -12.69 18.92 11.28
CA THR A 62 -11.35 19.06 10.67
C THR A 62 -10.26 18.22 11.35
N SER A 63 -10.58 17.54 12.46
CA SER A 63 -9.64 16.64 13.16
C SER A 63 -9.66 15.21 12.61
N ARG A 64 -9.99 15.00 11.34
CA ARG A 64 -9.77 13.69 10.72
C ARG A 64 -8.27 13.56 10.45
N LYS A 65 -7.50 13.14 11.46
CA LYS A 65 -6.07 12.83 11.36
C LYS A 65 -5.83 12.07 10.07
N ARG A 66 -5.16 12.73 9.11
CA ARG A 66 -4.92 12.17 7.78
C ARG A 66 -4.09 10.90 7.97
N LYS A 67 -4.66 9.75 7.58
CA LYS A 67 -4.03 8.44 7.79
C LYS A 67 -2.64 8.41 7.15
N ILE A 68 -1.64 7.95 7.90
CA ILE A 68 -0.27 7.75 7.42
C ILE A 68 -0.28 6.65 6.35
N LYS A 69 0.29 6.95 5.18
CA LYS A 69 0.43 6.03 4.06
C LYS A 69 1.86 5.50 3.98
N SER A 70 2.05 4.37 3.29
CA SER A 70 3.38 3.81 3.01
C SER A 70 4.30 4.80 2.29
N ALA A 71 3.75 5.60 1.36
CA ALA A 71 4.48 6.66 0.67
C ALA A 71 5.02 7.75 1.61
N ASP A 72 4.27 8.13 2.66
CA ASP A 72 4.73 9.10 3.66
C ASP A 72 6.00 8.58 4.37
N ILE A 73 6.03 7.28 4.66
CA ILE A 73 7.17 6.60 5.31
C ILE A 73 8.36 6.52 4.36
N ALA A 74 8.14 6.24 3.07
CA ALA A 74 9.21 6.22 2.07
C ALA A 74 9.87 7.60 1.93
N VAL A 75 9.07 8.68 1.82
CA VAL A 75 9.57 10.06 1.76
C VAL A 75 10.35 10.43 3.02
N PHE A 76 9.78 10.15 4.19
CA PHE A 76 10.47 10.34 5.47
C PHE A 76 11.83 9.62 5.51
N SER A 77 11.86 8.34 5.11
CA SER A 77 13.09 7.53 5.14
C SER A 77 14.16 8.10 4.23
N ARG A 78 13.78 8.55 3.02
CA ARG A 78 14.70 9.17 2.08
C ARG A 78 15.23 10.51 2.60
N GLN A 79 14.34 11.38 3.09
CA GLN A 79 14.73 12.68 3.61
C GLN A 79 15.65 12.54 4.83
N LEU A 80 15.35 11.61 5.74
CA LEU A 80 16.20 11.33 6.90
C LEU A 80 17.58 10.83 6.46
N ALA A 81 17.65 9.87 5.53
CA ALA A 81 18.91 9.37 5.00
C ALA A 81 19.76 10.51 4.38
N THR A 82 19.17 11.32 3.51
CA THR A 82 19.85 12.45 2.87
C THR A 82 20.38 13.48 3.87
N MET A 83 19.58 13.83 4.89
CA MET A 83 19.98 14.80 5.91
C MET A 83 21.13 14.26 6.77
N MET A 84 21.06 12.99 7.16
CA MET A 84 22.11 12.38 7.96
C MET A 84 23.42 12.24 7.16
N SER A 85 23.36 11.84 5.89
CA SER A 85 24.54 11.81 5.02
C SER A 85 25.12 13.19 4.68
N ALA A 86 24.33 14.26 4.83
CA ALA A 86 24.83 15.63 4.78
C ALA A 86 25.49 16.08 6.10
N GLY A 87 25.65 15.17 7.07
CA GLY A 87 26.25 15.45 8.37
C GLY A 87 25.31 16.18 9.34
N VAL A 88 24.01 16.29 9.04
CA VAL A 88 23.05 16.92 9.95
C VAL A 88 22.81 16.00 11.14
N PRO A 89 22.96 16.47 12.39
CA PRO A 89 22.70 15.67 13.58
C PRO A 89 21.31 15.05 13.57
N MET A 90 21.19 13.78 13.97
CA MET A 90 19.95 12.99 13.89
C MET A 90 18.74 13.73 14.45
N VAL A 91 18.83 14.27 15.66
CA VAL A 91 17.74 15.01 16.32
C VAL A 91 17.28 16.21 15.47
N GLN A 92 18.22 16.94 14.86
CA GLN A 92 17.92 18.08 14.00
C GLN A 92 17.32 17.62 12.66
N ALA A 93 17.82 16.52 12.07
CA ALA A 93 17.24 15.94 10.87
C ALA A 93 15.77 15.54 11.10
N PHE A 94 15.47 14.87 12.22
CA PHE A 94 14.10 14.54 12.63
C PHE A 94 13.21 15.77 12.81
N GLU A 95 13.72 16.86 13.40
CA GLU A 95 12.97 18.11 13.55
C GLU A 95 12.63 18.74 12.18
N ILE A 96 13.62 18.85 11.29
CA ILE A 96 13.46 19.46 9.96
C ILE A 96 12.47 18.65 9.12
N VAL A 97 12.68 17.34 9.03
CA VAL A 97 11.82 16.43 8.27
C VAL A 97 10.42 16.36 8.88
N GLY A 98 10.33 16.30 10.21
CA GLY A 98 9.07 16.27 10.95
C GLY A 98 8.23 17.52 10.74
N ARG A 99 8.82 18.72 10.79
CA ARG A 99 8.09 19.98 10.52
C ARG A 99 7.76 20.18 9.04
N GLY A 100 8.62 19.69 8.15
CA GLY A 100 8.46 19.83 6.70
C GLY A 100 7.45 18.86 6.07
N HIS A 101 7.01 17.81 6.79
CA HIS A 101 6.14 16.79 6.22
C HIS A 101 4.70 17.29 6.00
N GLU A 102 4.10 17.05 4.83
CA GLU A 102 2.76 17.56 4.48
C GLU A 102 1.62 16.95 5.31
N ASN A 103 1.77 15.70 5.76
CA ASN A 103 0.78 14.99 6.56
C ASN A 103 0.95 15.27 8.07
N PRO A 104 0.00 15.97 8.75
CA PRO A 104 0.11 16.30 10.17
C PRO A 104 0.23 15.08 11.10
N SER A 105 -0.33 13.94 10.72
CA SER A 105 -0.22 12.73 11.55
C SER A 105 1.17 12.13 11.48
N MET A 106 1.85 12.28 10.34
CA MET A 106 3.24 11.90 10.18
C MET A 106 4.16 12.88 10.92
N GLN A 107 3.85 14.18 10.92
CA GLN A 107 4.56 15.17 11.74
C GLN A 107 4.54 14.77 13.22
N ASP A 108 3.33 14.49 13.76
CA ASP A 108 3.16 14.06 15.15
C ASP A 108 3.96 12.77 15.45
N LEU A 109 3.98 11.80 14.52
CA LEU A 109 4.74 10.56 14.64
C LEU A 109 6.26 10.82 14.68
N ILE A 110 6.79 11.58 13.72
CA ILE A 110 8.23 11.87 13.61
C ILE A 110 8.70 12.63 14.85
N LEU A 111 7.94 13.64 15.29
CA LEU A 111 8.27 14.43 16.48
C LEU A 111 8.17 13.60 17.78
N SER A 112 7.29 12.60 17.83
CA SER A 112 7.25 11.64 18.93
C SER A 112 8.53 10.80 19.00
N VAL A 113 8.96 10.23 17.86
CA VAL A 113 10.20 9.45 17.77
C VAL A 113 11.41 10.33 18.11
N LYS A 114 11.45 11.57 17.60
CA LYS A 114 12.47 12.55 17.95
C LYS A 114 12.57 12.78 19.46
N SER A 115 11.44 12.97 20.14
CA SER A 115 11.42 13.19 21.60
C SER A 115 11.94 11.99 22.38
N ASP A 116 11.70 10.77 21.89
CA ASP A 116 12.23 9.55 22.53
C ASP A 116 13.76 9.45 22.36
N VAL A 117 14.28 9.78 21.17
CA VAL A 117 15.71 9.80 20.87
C VAL A 117 16.42 10.92 21.63
N GLU A 118 15.84 12.13 21.71
CA GLU A 118 16.32 13.22 22.56
C GLU A 118 16.36 12.82 24.05
N GLY A 119 15.45 11.94 24.48
CA GLY A 119 15.41 11.36 25.81
C GLY A 119 16.43 10.25 26.06
N GLY A 120 17.26 9.91 25.07
CA GLY A 120 18.30 8.88 25.18
C GLY A 120 17.84 7.45 24.83
N THR A 121 16.64 7.28 24.27
CA THR A 121 16.21 5.97 23.73
C THR A 121 16.93 5.70 22.41
N ALA A 122 17.43 4.47 22.20
CA ALA A 122 17.97 4.06 20.91
C ALA A 122 16.92 4.24 19.79
N LEU A 123 17.35 4.64 18.60
CA LEU A 123 16.43 4.94 17.50
C LEU A 123 15.60 3.71 17.12
N ALA A 124 16.22 2.53 17.06
CA ALA A 124 15.51 1.29 16.78
C ALA A 124 14.36 1.03 17.78
N ASP A 125 14.58 1.29 19.06
CA ASP A 125 13.58 1.06 20.11
C ASP A 125 12.48 2.12 20.09
N ALA A 126 12.81 3.37 19.78
CA ALA A 126 11.83 4.43 19.56
C ALA A 126 10.90 4.10 18.37
N LEU A 127 11.46 3.59 17.27
CA LEU A 127 10.68 3.18 16.09
C LEU A 127 9.80 1.95 16.38
N LYS A 128 10.27 0.99 17.17
CA LYS A 128 9.51 -0.21 17.57
C LYS A 128 8.22 0.09 18.34
N LYS A 129 8.10 1.26 18.97
CA LYS A 129 6.84 1.70 19.59
C LYS A 129 5.72 1.93 18.56
N HIS A 130 6.05 1.99 17.26
CA HIS A 130 5.13 2.24 16.16
C HIS A 130 5.14 1.12 15.09
N PRO A 131 4.79 -0.13 15.44
CA PRO A 131 4.93 -1.31 14.57
C PRO A 131 3.98 -1.30 13.36
N LEU A 132 2.96 -0.44 13.36
CA LEU A 132 2.05 -0.25 12.21
C LEU A 132 2.71 0.50 11.05
N HIS A 133 3.83 1.19 11.31
CA HIS A 133 4.52 2.05 10.36
C HIS A 133 5.94 1.57 10.09
N PHE A 134 6.65 1.17 11.14
CA PHE A 134 7.99 0.61 11.04
C PHE A 134 7.91 -0.90 11.27
N ASP A 135 8.18 -1.67 10.21
CA ASP A 135 8.25 -3.12 10.26
C ASP A 135 9.53 -3.61 10.96
N ASP A 136 9.55 -4.88 11.36
CA ASP A 136 10.70 -5.47 12.06
C ASP A 136 11.99 -5.34 11.26
N LEU A 137 11.92 -5.47 9.93
CA LEU A 137 13.04 -5.24 9.04
C LEU A 137 13.63 -3.83 9.19
N PHE A 138 12.79 -2.80 9.19
CA PHE A 138 13.26 -1.41 9.36
C PHE A 138 13.95 -1.25 10.70
N CYS A 139 13.33 -1.73 11.77
CA CYS A 139 13.85 -1.58 13.12
C CYS A 139 15.17 -2.35 13.31
N ASN A 140 15.29 -3.55 12.73
CA ASN A 140 16.49 -4.37 12.82
C ASN A 140 17.65 -3.79 12.01
N LEU A 141 17.39 -3.24 10.83
CA LEU A 141 18.41 -2.53 10.06
C LEU A 141 18.90 -1.27 10.77
N VAL A 142 17.99 -0.48 11.35
CA VAL A 142 18.39 0.68 12.16
C VAL A 142 19.24 0.24 13.35
N LYS A 143 18.82 -0.81 14.07
CA LYS A 143 19.57 -1.35 15.21
C LYS A 143 20.98 -1.79 14.82
N ALA A 144 21.11 -2.52 13.71
CA ALA A 144 22.40 -2.95 13.18
C ALA A 144 23.29 -1.75 12.82
N GLY A 145 22.70 -0.71 12.22
CA GLY A 145 23.41 0.51 11.83
C GLY A 145 23.86 1.35 13.02
N GLU A 146 23.04 1.43 14.07
CA GLU A 146 23.40 2.08 15.33
C GLU A 146 24.57 1.34 16.01
N HIS A 147 24.53 0.00 16.09
CA HIS A 147 25.60 -0.77 16.71
C HIS A 147 26.91 -0.77 15.92
N ALA A 148 26.84 -0.84 14.59
CA ALA A 148 28.00 -0.89 13.72
C ALA A 148 28.52 0.51 13.31
N GLY A 149 27.87 1.59 13.75
CA GLY A 149 28.27 2.97 13.41
C GLY A 149 28.07 3.34 11.94
N VAL A 150 27.32 2.55 11.17
CA VAL A 150 27.05 2.72 9.72
C VAL A 150 25.59 3.08 9.44
N LEU A 151 24.93 3.74 10.39
CA LEU A 151 23.51 4.06 10.32
C LEU A 151 23.14 4.85 9.06
N GLU A 152 23.98 5.78 8.62
CA GLU A 152 23.76 6.56 7.39
C GLU A 152 23.62 5.66 6.16
N THR A 153 24.56 4.73 5.97
CA THR A 153 24.53 3.77 4.86
C THR A 153 23.29 2.88 4.93
N LEU A 154 22.89 2.44 6.12
CA LEU A 154 21.70 1.60 6.28
C LEU A 154 20.40 2.36 6.06
N LEU A 155 20.31 3.61 6.51
CA LEU A 155 19.17 4.48 6.19
C LEU A 155 19.03 4.69 4.68
N HIS A 156 20.14 4.82 3.95
CA HIS A 156 20.11 4.87 2.49
C HIS A 156 19.53 3.60 1.85
N LYS A 157 19.93 2.42 2.35
CA LYS A 157 19.40 1.13 1.88
C LYS A 157 17.92 0.96 2.23
N ILE A 158 17.52 1.32 3.45
CA ILE A 158 16.12 1.32 3.89
C ILE A 158 15.28 2.23 3.00
N ALA A 159 15.74 3.46 2.74
CA ALA A 159 15.05 4.41 1.89
C ALA A 159 14.86 3.87 0.47
N LEU A 160 15.92 3.31 -0.13
CA LEU A 160 15.85 2.70 -1.46
C LEU A 160 14.85 1.54 -1.49
N TYR A 161 14.89 0.66 -0.48
CA TYR A 161 13.94 -0.45 -0.37
C TYR A 161 12.48 0.03 -0.28
N LYS A 162 12.20 1.04 0.55
CA LYS A 162 10.83 1.59 0.70
C LYS A 162 10.36 2.29 -0.58
N GLU A 163 11.23 3.03 -1.27
CA GLU A 163 10.92 3.65 -2.56
C GLU A 163 10.60 2.63 -3.65
N LYS A 164 11.44 1.61 -3.80
CA LYS A 164 11.22 0.52 -4.77
C LYS A 164 9.92 -0.21 -4.49
N THR A 165 9.66 -0.53 -3.21
CA THR A 165 8.41 -1.19 -2.79
C THR A 165 7.19 -0.33 -3.10
N GLU A 166 7.23 0.99 -2.84
CA GLU A 166 6.12 1.89 -3.12
C GLU A 166 5.94 2.11 -4.63
N SER A 167 7.04 2.18 -5.39
CA SER A 167 7.01 2.26 -6.86
C SER A 167 6.29 1.05 -7.47
N ILE A 168 6.65 -0.17 -7.05
CA ILE A 168 5.99 -1.41 -7.50
C ILE A 168 4.49 -1.38 -7.17
N LYS A 169 4.12 -1.00 -5.93
CA LYS A 169 2.71 -0.85 -5.54
C LYS A 169 1.98 0.19 -6.40
N GLY A 170 2.64 1.31 -6.69
CA GLY A 170 2.15 2.37 -7.54
C GLY A 170 1.88 1.89 -8.97
N LYS A 171 2.82 1.14 -9.56
CA LYS A 171 2.67 0.53 -10.89
C LYS A 171 1.49 -0.44 -10.95
N ILE A 172 1.41 -1.38 -9.99
CA ILE A 172 0.29 -2.33 -9.90
C ILE A 172 -1.05 -1.59 -9.79
N LYS A 173 -1.12 -0.56 -8.94
CA LYS A 173 -2.35 0.23 -8.78
C LYS A 173 -2.74 0.98 -10.06
N LYS A 174 -1.76 1.53 -10.79
CA LYS A 174 -1.99 2.22 -12.07
C LYS A 174 -2.46 1.23 -13.15
N ALA A 175 -1.81 0.08 -13.27
CA ALA A 175 -2.17 -0.99 -14.20
C ALA A 175 -3.62 -1.47 -14.01
N LEU A 176 -4.08 -1.58 -12.76
CA LEU A 176 -5.45 -2.01 -12.43
C LEU A 176 -6.51 -0.89 -12.55
N PHE A 177 -6.10 0.38 -12.61
CA PHE A 177 -7.04 1.50 -12.63
C PHE A 177 -7.87 1.54 -13.91
N TYR A 178 -7.21 1.40 -15.07
CA TYR A 178 -7.89 1.42 -16.38
C TYR A 178 -8.92 0.28 -16.52
N PRO A 179 -8.57 -1.01 -16.27
CA PRO A 179 -9.52 -2.11 -16.27
C PRO A 179 -10.73 -1.88 -15.35
N ALA A 180 -10.48 -1.40 -14.13
CA ALA A 180 -11.54 -1.13 -13.17
C ALA A 180 -12.47 0.00 -13.64
N ALA A 181 -11.92 1.07 -14.24
CA ALA A 181 -12.72 2.17 -14.77
C ALA A 181 -13.60 1.73 -15.94
N VAL A 182 -13.05 0.96 -16.90
CA VAL A 182 -13.82 0.46 -18.05
C VAL A 182 -14.93 -0.49 -17.61
N VAL A 183 -14.62 -1.44 -16.72
CA VAL A 183 -15.62 -2.37 -16.18
C VAL A 183 -16.70 -1.62 -15.40
N LEU A 184 -16.34 -0.59 -14.62
CA LEU A 184 -17.31 0.24 -13.91
C LEU A 184 -18.26 0.97 -14.87
N VAL A 185 -17.71 1.61 -15.92
CA VAL A 185 -18.53 2.29 -16.94
C VAL A 185 -19.44 1.29 -17.64
N ALA A 186 -18.92 0.13 -18.00
CA ALA A 186 -19.72 -0.94 -18.61
C ALA A 186 -20.87 -1.40 -17.72
N ILE A 187 -20.61 -1.67 -16.44
CA ILE A 187 -21.66 -2.04 -15.47
C ILE A 187 -22.72 -0.96 -15.38
N ILE A 188 -22.33 0.32 -15.34
CA ILE A 188 -23.27 1.45 -15.30
C ILE A 188 -24.14 1.48 -16.57
N VAL A 189 -23.52 1.42 -17.75
CA VAL A 189 -24.24 1.44 -19.04
C VAL A 189 -25.19 0.25 -19.15
N THR A 190 -24.70 -0.95 -18.85
CA THR A 190 -25.51 -2.17 -18.82
C THR A 190 -26.68 -2.05 -17.84
N ALA A 191 -26.45 -1.52 -16.64
CA ALA A 191 -27.50 -1.32 -15.65
C ALA A 191 -28.58 -0.33 -16.14
N ILE A 192 -28.19 0.77 -16.79
CA ILE A 192 -29.14 1.73 -17.38
C ILE A 192 -29.99 1.05 -18.46
N ILE A 193 -29.37 0.28 -19.36
CA ILE A 193 -30.09 -0.44 -20.41
C ILE A 193 -31.07 -1.44 -19.78
N MET A 194 -30.64 -2.23 -18.81
CA MET A 194 -31.49 -3.23 -18.16
C MET A 194 -32.65 -2.61 -17.37
N ILE A 195 -32.42 -1.52 -16.64
CA ILE A 195 -33.43 -0.92 -15.75
C ILE A 195 -34.43 -0.05 -16.52
N PHE A 196 -33.98 0.68 -17.55
CA PHE A 196 -34.82 1.65 -18.25
C PHE A 196 -35.22 1.22 -19.66
N VAL A 197 -34.30 0.67 -20.44
CA VAL A 197 -34.53 0.42 -21.87
C VAL A 197 -35.30 -0.88 -22.08
N ILE A 198 -34.86 -1.97 -21.45
CA ILE A 198 -35.47 -3.30 -21.63
C ILE A 198 -36.96 -3.33 -21.24
N PRO A 199 -37.41 -2.72 -20.12
CA PRO A 199 -38.83 -2.72 -19.77
C PRO A 199 -39.71 -1.95 -20.76
N GLN A 200 -39.19 -0.87 -21.35
CA GLN A 200 -39.91 -0.11 -22.38
C GLN A 200 -40.10 -0.96 -23.64
N PHE A 201 -39.06 -1.70 -24.05
CA PHE A 201 -39.16 -2.65 -25.14
C PHE A 201 -40.12 -3.80 -24.83
N GLU A 202 -40.11 -4.36 -23.62
CA GLU A 202 -41.06 -5.39 -23.21
C GLU A 202 -42.52 -4.93 -23.31
N GLN A 203 -42.82 -3.71 -22.82
CA GLN A 203 -44.16 -3.13 -22.91
C GLN A 203 -44.61 -2.95 -24.36
N LEU A 204 -43.71 -2.48 -25.24
CA LEU A 204 -43.97 -2.36 -26.67
C LEU A 204 -44.38 -3.70 -27.27
N PHE A 205 -43.64 -4.78 -27.01
CA PHE A 205 -43.93 -6.11 -27.59
C PHE A 205 -45.18 -6.78 -27.02
N ARG A 206 -45.50 -6.57 -25.73
CA ARG A 206 -46.76 -7.08 -25.14
C ARG A 206 -47.99 -6.54 -25.87
N GLY A 207 -47.92 -5.31 -26.41
CA GLY A 207 -48.99 -4.70 -27.19
C GLY A 207 -49.27 -5.37 -28.55
N PHE A 208 -48.32 -6.15 -29.09
CA PHE A 208 -48.44 -6.83 -30.38
C PHE A 208 -48.93 -8.28 -30.29
N GLY A 209 -49.15 -8.82 -29.08
CA GLY A 209 -49.70 -10.17 -28.90
C GLY A 209 -48.79 -11.33 -29.33
N ALA A 210 -47.52 -11.06 -29.66
CA ALA A 210 -46.55 -12.06 -30.10
C ALA A 210 -45.67 -12.54 -28.93
N ASP A 211 -45.42 -13.85 -28.85
CA ASP A 211 -44.52 -14.44 -27.86
C ASP A 211 -43.06 -13.99 -28.06
N LEU A 212 -42.47 -13.44 -27.01
CA LEU A 212 -41.05 -13.06 -27.02
C LEU A 212 -40.16 -14.31 -27.21
N PRO A 213 -39.10 -14.24 -28.05
CA PRO A 213 -38.09 -15.29 -28.17
C PRO A 213 -37.50 -15.69 -26.82
N VAL A 214 -37.13 -16.97 -26.68
CA VAL A 214 -36.57 -17.54 -25.43
C VAL A 214 -35.37 -16.72 -24.93
N PHE A 215 -34.45 -16.34 -25.84
CA PHE A 215 -33.27 -15.55 -25.48
C PHE A 215 -33.64 -14.17 -24.91
N THR A 216 -34.56 -13.45 -25.55
CA THR A 216 -35.07 -12.16 -25.07
C THR A 216 -35.78 -12.30 -23.71
N ARG A 217 -36.55 -13.37 -23.53
CA ARG A 217 -37.26 -13.67 -22.28
C ARG A 217 -36.29 -13.90 -21.11
N VAL A 218 -35.19 -14.62 -21.33
CA VAL A 218 -34.14 -14.81 -20.32
C VAL A 218 -33.52 -13.47 -19.91
N VAL A 219 -33.18 -12.63 -20.89
CA VAL A 219 -32.58 -11.31 -20.62
C VAL A 219 -33.56 -10.39 -19.85
N ILE A 220 -34.84 -10.38 -20.22
CA ILE A 220 -35.89 -9.64 -19.49
C ILE A 220 -36.03 -10.16 -18.05
N ASN A 221 -36.02 -11.47 -17.83
CA ASN A 221 -36.08 -12.04 -16.48
C ASN A 221 -34.88 -11.63 -15.63
N ILE A 222 -33.67 -11.62 -16.21
CA ILE A 222 -32.47 -11.11 -15.54
C ILE A 222 -32.63 -9.62 -15.22
N ALA A 223 -33.15 -8.83 -16.16
CA ALA A 223 -33.40 -7.40 -15.95
C ALA A 223 -34.40 -7.15 -14.79
N HIS A 224 -35.47 -7.94 -14.67
CA HIS A 224 -36.41 -7.87 -13.54
C HIS A 224 -35.75 -8.19 -12.20
N VAL A 225 -34.88 -9.22 -12.15
CA VAL A 225 -34.10 -9.53 -10.94
C VAL A 225 -33.20 -8.36 -10.58
N VAL A 226 -32.50 -7.79 -11.57
CA VAL A 226 -31.62 -6.64 -11.36
C VAL A 226 -32.42 -5.43 -10.88
N GLN A 227 -33.54 -5.11 -11.51
CA GLN A 227 -34.39 -3.97 -11.14
C GLN A 227 -34.99 -4.10 -9.73
N ASN A 228 -35.33 -5.31 -9.30
CA ASN A 228 -35.92 -5.53 -7.97
C ASN A 228 -34.86 -5.61 -6.86
N TRP A 229 -33.67 -6.14 -7.17
CA TRP A 229 -32.62 -6.45 -6.17
C TRP A 229 -31.34 -5.62 -6.33
N TRP A 230 -31.29 -4.57 -7.17
CA TRP A 230 -30.05 -3.78 -7.37
C TRP A 230 -29.47 -3.23 -6.06
N TRP A 231 -30.31 -2.72 -5.16
CA TRP A 231 -29.91 -2.18 -3.86
C TRP A 231 -29.36 -3.28 -2.94
N ALA A 232 -29.97 -4.47 -2.96
CA ALA A 232 -29.52 -5.64 -2.20
C ALA A 232 -28.19 -6.19 -2.75
N MET A 233 -28.01 -6.20 -4.07
CA MET A 233 -26.76 -6.61 -4.72
C MET A 233 -25.62 -5.63 -4.43
N LEU A 234 -25.87 -4.31 -4.53
CA LEU A 234 -24.89 -3.29 -4.17
C LEU A 234 -24.55 -3.33 -2.67
N GLY A 235 -25.56 -3.43 -1.80
CA GLY A 235 -25.37 -3.59 -0.37
C GLY A 235 -24.59 -4.85 -0.02
N GLY A 236 -24.92 -5.97 -0.66
CA GLY A 236 -24.23 -7.25 -0.51
C GLY A 236 -22.78 -7.21 -0.99
N ALA A 237 -22.49 -6.55 -2.12
CA ALA A 237 -21.14 -6.37 -2.62
C ALA A 237 -20.27 -5.52 -1.67
N ILE A 238 -20.82 -4.43 -1.13
CA ILE A 238 -20.13 -3.57 -0.17
C ILE A 238 -19.89 -4.32 1.15
N LEU A 239 -20.91 -5.01 1.66
CA LEU A 239 -20.84 -5.75 2.92
C LEU A 239 -19.87 -6.94 2.82
N SER A 240 -19.95 -7.72 1.75
CA SER A 240 -19.01 -8.82 1.48
C SER A 240 -17.58 -8.31 1.34
N GLY A 241 -17.36 -7.19 0.63
CA GLY A 241 -16.05 -6.55 0.54
C GLY A 241 -15.52 -6.11 1.90
N TYR A 242 -16.36 -5.50 2.75
CA TYR A 242 -15.98 -5.10 4.09
C TYR A 242 -15.63 -6.31 4.97
N ILE A 243 -16.45 -7.37 4.94
CA ILE A 243 -16.23 -8.60 5.69
C ILE A 243 -14.95 -9.29 5.23
N LEU A 244 -14.73 -9.42 3.91
CA LEU A 244 -13.53 -10.03 3.32
C LEU A 244 -12.26 -9.29 3.74
N ILE A 245 -12.26 -7.96 3.68
CA ILE A 245 -11.11 -7.15 4.12
C ILE A 245 -10.90 -7.29 5.63
N GLY A 246 -11.98 -7.33 6.41
CA GLY A 246 -11.96 -7.51 7.86
C GLY A 246 -11.40 -8.88 8.26
N THR A 247 -11.89 -9.96 7.64
CA THR A 247 -11.45 -11.33 7.91
C THR A 247 -10.04 -11.58 7.41
N TRP A 248 -9.63 -11.01 6.26
CA TRP A 248 -8.26 -11.09 5.77
C TRP A 248 -7.24 -10.48 6.73
N LYS A 249 -7.58 -9.37 7.39
CA LYS A 249 -6.72 -8.74 8.39
C LYS A 249 -6.70 -9.49 9.73
N ARG A 250 -7.81 -10.10 10.14
CA ARG A 250 -7.93 -10.78 11.45
C ARG A 250 -7.49 -12.25 11.43
N SER A 251 -7.77 -12.99 10.37
CA SER A 251 -7.59 -14.44 10.32
C SER A 251 -6.28 -14.81 9.61
N ARG A 252 -5.32 -15.36 10.37
CA ARG A 252 -4.11 -15.97 9.80
C ARG A 252 -4.51 -17.08 8.83
N LYS A 253 -5.31 -18.07 9.25
CA LYS A 253 -5.73 -19.18 8.38
C LYS A 253 -6.32 -18.73 7.04
N PHE A 254 -7.20 -17.72 7.04
CA PHE A 254 -7.81 -17.22 5.80
C PHE A 254 -6.78 -16.55 4.88
N ARG A 255 -5.88 -15.73 5.43
CA ARG A 255 -4.76 -15.15 4.68
C ARG A 255 -3.83 -16.22 4.10
N HIS A 256 -3.53 -17.29 4.84
CA HIS A 256 -2.70 -18.38 4.32
C HIS A 256 -3.38 -19.10 3.14
N THR A 257 -4.70 -19.34 3.23
CA THR A 257 -5.46 -19.95 2.14
C THR A 257 -5.50 -19.05 0.91
N VAL A 258 -5.77 -17.76 1.09
CA VAL A 258 -5.79 -16.77 0.00
C VAL A 258 -4.42 -16.67 -0.67
N ASP A 259 -3.33 -16.55 0.11
CA ASP A 259 -1.97 -16.47 -0.41
C ASP A 259 -1.60 -17.73 -1.22
N ARG A 260 -2.03 -18.92 -0.78
CA ARG A 260 -1.80 -20.18 -1.48
C ARG A 260 -2.62 -20.29 -2.77
N ILE A 261 -3.85 -19.78 -2.78
CA ILE A 261 -4.70 -19.75 -3.98
C ILE A 261 -4.15 -18.77 -5.00
N LEU A 262 -3.73 -17.57 -4.57
CA LEU A 262 -3.16 -16.54 -5.44
C LEU A 262 -1.94 -17.04 -6.22
N LEU A 263 -1.10 -17.89 -5.60
CA LEU A 263 0.04 -18.52 -6.25
C LEU A 263 -0.34 -19.52 -7.36
N LYS A 264 -1.55 -20.06 -7.36
CA LYS A 264 -2.03 -21.03 -8.37
C LYS A 264 -2.76 -20.39 -9.55
N ILE A 265 -3.06 -19.10 -9.47
CA ILE A 265 -3.74 -18.40 -10.56
C ILE A 265 -2.76 -18.24 -11.73
N PRO A 266 -3.07 -18.69 -12.96
CA PRO A 266 -2.11 -18.76 -14.07
C PRO A 266 -1.41 -17.43 -14.41
N ILE A 267 -2.10 -16.30 -14.20
CA ILE A 267 -1.57 -14.97 -14.52
C ILE A 267 -0.94 -14.29 -13.29
N ILE A 268 -1.58 -14.40 -12.12
CA ILE A 268 -1.15 -13.70 -10.89
C ILE A 268 -0.05 -14.48 -10.17
N GLY A 269 -0.12 -15.81 -10.17
CA GLY A 269 0.78 -16.70 -9.45
C GLY A 269 2.25 -16.54 -9.83
N PRO A 270 2.61 -16.54 -11.13
CA PRO A 270 3.98 -16.28 -11.57
C PRO A 270 4.51 -14.91 -11.12
N ILE A 271 3.67 -13.87 -11.16
CA ILE A 271 4.04 -12.52 -10.70
C ILE A 271 4.31 -12.51 -9.20
N MET A 272 3.44 -13.17 -8.42
CA MET A 272 3.60 -13.27 -6.98
C MET A 272 4.83 -14.08 -6.55
N ASN A 273 5.16 -15.16 -7.28
CA ASN A 273 6.39 -15.90 -7.07
C ASN A 273 7.62 -15.02 -7.36
N LYS A 274 7.68 -14.39 -8.54
CA LYS A 274 8.78 -13.48 -8.91
C LYS A 274 8.93 -12.35 -7.90
N ALA A 275 7.83 -11.74 -7.46
CA ALA A 275 7.84 -10.66 -6.47
C ALA A 275 8.28 -11.12 -5.09
N ALA A 276 7.93 -12.34 -4.67
CA ALA A 276 8.39 -12.91 -3.41
C ALA A 276 9.90 -13.18 -3.44
N ILE A 277 10.43 -13.70 -4.55
CA ILE A 277 11.87 -13.92 -4.77
C ILE A 277 12.61 -12.58 -4.80
N ALA A 278 12.10 -11.58 -5.52
CA ALA A 278 12.68 -10.23 -5.56
C ALA A 278 12.80 -9.62 -4.16
N ARG A 279 11.73 -9.67 -3.36
CA ARG A 279 11.74 -9.16 -1.97
C ARG A 279 12.68 -9.97 -1.09
N PHE A 280 12.67 -11.30 -1.19
CA PHE A 280 13.61 -12.16 -0.48
C PHE A 280 15.07 -11.74 -0.75
N ALA A 281 15.43 -11.65 -2.03
CA ALA A 281 16.80 -11.33 -2.45
C ALA A 281 17.19 -9.90 -2.06
N ARG A 282 16.32 -8.90 -2.30
CA ARG A 282 16.59 -7.51 -1.94
C ARG A 282 16.78 -7.33 -0.44
N THR A 283 15.89 -7.92 0.35
CA THR A 283 15.95 -7.81 1.81
C THR A 283 17.18 -8.51 2.35
N LEU A 284 17.47 -9.74 1.89
CA LEU A 284 18.62 -10.48 2.38
C LEU A 284 19.94 -9.83 1.94
N SER A 285 20.03 -9.30 0.71
CA SER A 285 21.15 -8.48 0.25
C SER A 285 21.38 -7.28 1.16
N THR A 286 20.30 -6.54 1.47
CA THR A 286 20.37 -5.35 2.33
C THR A 286 20.88 -5.68 3.74
N MET A 287 20.38 -6.77 4.33
CA MET A 287 20.79 -7.24 5.66
C MET A 287 22.23 -7.77 5.65
N SER A 288 22.63 -8.49 4.59
CA SER A 288 23.97 -9.02 4.43
C SER A 288 25.00 -7.90 4.26
N SER A 289 24.75 -6.92 3.38
CA SER A 289 25.62 -5.74 3.27
C SER A 289 25.62 -4.86 4.52
N ALA A 290 24.69 -5.07 5.45
CA ALA A 290 24.63 -4.38 6.73
C ALA A 290 25.43 -5.11 7.82
N GLY A 291 26.01 -6.27 7.50
CA GLY A 291 26.72 -7.11 8.45
C GLY A 291 25.80 -7.81 9.46
N VAL A 292 24.49 -7.88 9.19
CA VAL A 292 23.56 -8.58 10.10
C VAL A 292 23.78 -10.08 9.98
N PRO A 293 23.90 -10.81 11.12
CA PRO A 293 24.07 -12.27 11.09
C PRO A 293 22.97 -12.96 10.28
N LEU A 294 23.33 -13.98 9.49
CA LEU A 294 22.44 -14.62 8.52
C LEU A 294 21.14 -15.15 9.16
N VAL A 295 21.22 -15.73 10.36
CA VAL A 295 20.04 -16.25 11.07
C VAL A 295 19.05 -15.12 11.42
N GLU A 296 19.54 -13.98 11.91
CA GLU A 296 18.71 -12.79 12.21
C GLU A 296 18.18 -12.14 10.93
N ALA A 297 19.00 -12.15 9.87
CA ALA A 297 18.61 -11.66 8.56
C ALA A 297 17.45 -12.49 7.99
N LEU A 298 17.51 -13.83 8.05
CA LEU A 298 16.45 -14.72 7.56
C LEU A 298 15.13 -14.53 8.34
N GLU A 299 15.18 -14.29 9.64
CA GLU A 299 13.98 -13.95 10.41
C GLU A 299 13.32 -12.66 9.88
N SER A 300 14.10 -11.62 9.65
CA SER A 300 13.61 -10.35 9.11
C SER A 300 13.10 -10.48 7.67
N VAL A 301 13.80 -11.26 6.85
CA VAL A 301 13.44 -11.56 5.45
C VAL A 301 12.10 -12.30 5.38
N SER A 302 11.83 -13.22 6.31
CA SER A 302 10.58 -13.98 6.33
C SER A 302 9.35 -13.07 6.36
N GLY A 303 9.41 -11.95 7.08
CA GLY A 303 8.36 -10.94 7.15
C GLY A 303 8.26 -10.06 5.89
N ALA A 304 9.35 -9.91 5.14
CA ALA A 304 9.42 -9.07 3.95
C ALA A 304 9.00 -9.79 2.65
N THR A 305 9.04 -11.13 2.60
CA THR A 305 8.66 -11.91 1.40
C THR A 305 7.25 -11.61 0.89
N GLY A 306 6.32 -11.19 1.76
CA GLY A 306 4.97 -10.75 1.40
C GLY A 306 4.03 -11.87 0.93
N ASN A 307 4.45 -13.14 1.05
CA ASN A 307 3.61 -14.30 0.79
C ASN A 307 3.91 -15.35 1.87
N VAL A 308 2.86 -15.96 2.44
CA VAL A 308 3.04 -16.87 3.57
C VAL A 308 3.84 -18.14 3.24
N VAL A 309 3.77 -18.63 1.99
CA VAL A 309 4.49 -19.84 1.58
C VAL A 309 5.99 -19.60 1.59
N TYR A 310 6.42 -18.44 1.10
CA TYR A 310 7.83 -18.02 1.17
C TYR A 310 8.25 -17.68 2.60
N SER A 311 7.37 -17.03 3.37
CA SER A 311 7.65 -16.71 4.78
C SER A 311 7.93 -17.97 5.61
N GLU A 312 7.07 -18.99 5.51
CA GLU A 312 7.25 -20.28 6.20
C GLU A 312 8.50 -21.02 5.70
N ALA A 313 8.78 -20.99 4.40
CA ALA A 313 9.98 -21.61 3.84
C ALA A 313 11.26 -20.94 4.34
N VAL A 314 11.29 -19.61 4.42
CA VAL A 314 12.44 -18.85 4.94
C VAL A 314 12.65 -19.09 6.43
N LEU A 315 11.57 -19.19 7.22
CA LEU A 315 11.69 -19.55 8.65
C LEU A 315 12.27 -20.95 8.85
N ARG A 316 11.90 -21.91 8.01
CA ARG A 316 12.51 -23.24 8.05
C ARG A 316 13.97 -23.22 7.58
N MET A 317 14.31 -22.45 6.55
CA MET A 317 15.70 -22.24 6.15
C MET A 317 16.55 -21.64 7.27
N ARG A 318 15.99 -20.70 8.04
CA ARG A 318 16.64 -20.13 9.22
C ARG A 318 16.97 -21.22 10.25
N GLU A 319 16.04 -22.13 10.50
CA GLU A 319 16.26 -23.27 11.41
C GLU A 319 17.40 -24.16 10.91
N ASP A 320 17.40 -24.52 9.62
CA ASP A 320 18.47 -25.33 9.03
C ASP A 320 19.84 -24.65 9.14
N VAL A 321 19.91 -23.35 8.80
CA VAL A 321 21.14 -22.56 8.85
C VAL A 321 21.62 -22.39 10.30
N ALA A 322 20.71 -22.22 11.26
CA ALA A 322 21.05 -22.16 12.69
C ALA A 322 21.66 -23.49 13.20
N THR A 323 21.32 -24.63 12.57
CA THR A 323 21.96 -25.93 12.86
C THR A 323 23.29 -26.15 12.10
N GLY A 324 23.75 -25.16 11.32
CA GLY A 324 25.02 -25.21 10.61
C GLY A 324 24.95 -25.70 9.16
N GLN A 325 23.75 -25.87 8.58
CA GLN A 325 23.63 -26.15 7.14
C GLN A 325 23.93 -24.90 6.31
N SER A 326 24.51 -25.07 5.12
CA SER A 326 24.68 -23.96 4.18
C SER A 326 23.34 -23.40 3.71
N LEU A 327 23.30 -22.10 3.41
CA LEU A 327 22.10 -21.46 2.91
C LEU A 327 21.67 -22.07 1.58
N GLN A 328 22.63 -22.37 0.71
CA GLN A 328 22.38 -23.05 -0.56
C GLN A 328 21.65 -24.39 -0.38
N LEU A 329 22.08 -25.23 0.57
CA LEU A 329 21.44 -26.51 0.85
C LEU A 329 20.03 -26.32 1.41
N ALA A 330 19.87 -25.39 2.36
CA ALA A 330 18.57 -25.06 2.94
C ALA A 330 17.57 -24.58 1.87
N MET A 331 18.00 -23.74 0.92
CA MET A 331 17.17 -23.29 -0.19
C MET A 331 16.75 -24.42 -1.13
N ARG A 332 17.69 -25.32 -1.46
CA ARG A 332 17.45 -26.44 -2.38
C ARG A 332 16.42 -27.42 -1.82
N GLN A 333 16.40 -27.65 -0.50
CA GLN A 333 15.41 -28.52 0.15
C GLN A 333 13.98 -27.95 0.14
N ARG A 334 13.80 -26.64 -0.06
CA ARG A 334 12.46 -26.03 -0.08
C ARG A 334 11.77 -26.10 -1.44
N HIS A 335 12.50 -26.33 -2.54
CA HIS A 335 11.96 -26.47 -3.90
C HIS A 335 11.07 -25.30 -4.40
N ILE A 336 11.17 -24.12 -3.79
CA ILE A 336 10.41 -22.93 -4.21
C ILE A 336 11.29 -21.91 -4.97
N PHE A 337 12.61 -22.03 -4.87
CA PHE A 337 13.55 -21.14 -5.51
C PHE A 337 14.02 -21.72 -6.85
N PRO A 338 14.06 -20.90 -7.92
CA PRO A 338 14.66 -21.31 -9.18
C PRO A 338 16.16 -21.61 -9.04
N ASN A 339 16.68 -22.50 -9.88
CA ASN A 339 18.10 -22.90 -9.86
C ASN A 339 19.05 -21.70 -9.95
N MET A 340 18.72 -20.69 -10.76
CA MET A 340 19.53 -19.47 -10.87
C MET A 340 19.73 -18.77 -9.53
N VAL A 341 18.69 -18.68 -8.69
CA VAL A 341 18.77 -18.06 -7.36
C VAL A 341 19.68 -18.87 -6.45
N ILE A 342 19.50 -20.19 -6.44
CA ILE A 342 20.30 -21.11 -5.61
C ILE A 342 21.78 -21.04 -6.00
N GLN A 343 22.09 -20.96 -7.30
CA GLN A 343 23.46 -20.83 -7.81
C GLN A 343 24.10 -19.51 -7.38
N MET A 344 23.39 -18.39 -7.53
CA MET A 344 23.89 -17.07 -7.10
C MET A 344 24.17 -17.03 -5.60
N VAL A 345 23.32 -17.68 -4.79
CA VAL A 345 23.56 -17.83 -3.35
C VAL A 345 24.78 -18.71 -3.07
N SER A 346 24.94 -19.84 -3.78
CA SER A 346 26.14 -20.69 -3.66
C SER A 346 27.42 -19.89 -3.90
N ILE A 347 27.47 -19.14 -5.00
CA ILE A 347 28.63 -18.32 -5.38
C ILE A 347 28.87 -17.23 -4.31
N GLY A 348 27.80 -16.57 -3.85
CA GLY A 348 27.89 -15.53 -2.83
C GLY A 348 28.35 -16.05 -1.47
N GLU A 349 27.90 -17.25 -1.07
CA GLU A 349 28.28 -17.90 0.18
C GLU A 349 29.74 -18.37 0.15
N GLU A 350 30.21 -18.95 -0.97
CA GLU A 350 31.60 -19.38 -1.14
C GLU A 350 32.59 -18.22 -1.26
N SER A 351 32.19 -17.13 -1.93
CA SER A 351 33.05 -15.95 -2.15
C SER A 351 32.94 -14.88 -1.07
N GLY A 352 32.02 -15.03 -0.12
CA GLY A 352 31.71 -14.00 0.89
C GLY A 352 31.02 -12.74 0.32
N SER A 353 30.56 -12.77 -0.93
CA SER A 353 29.89 -11.66 -1.62
C SER A 353 28.38 -11.90 -1.79
N LEU A 354 27.75 -12.46 -0.75
CA LEU A 354 26.34 -12.83 -0.76
C LEU A 354 25.43 -11.63 -1.07
N ASP A 355 25.80 -10.45 -0.61
CA ASP A 355 25.05 -9.24 -0.81
C ASP A 355 25.03 -8.75 -2.26
N ASP A 356 26.17 -8.77 -2.96
CA ASP A 356 26.28 -8.42 -4.37
C ASP A 356 25.51 -9.41 -5.25
N MET A 357 25.66 -10.72 -5.00
CA MET A 357 24.96 -11.75 -5.75
C MET A 357 23.45 -11.66 -5.57
N LEU A 358 22.97 -11.46 -4.33
CA LEU A 358 21.56 -11.28 -4.05
C LEU A 358 21.01 -9.96 -4.59
N SER A 359 21.82 -8.89 -4.66
CA SER A 359 21.38 -7.63 -5.29
C SER A 359 21.09 -7.85 -6.78
N LYS A 360 21.98 -8.56 -7.50
CA LYS A 360 21.75 -8.91 -8.92
C LYS A 360 20.51 -9.78 -9.12
N VAL A 361 20.29 -10.75 -8.24
CA VAL A 361 19.05 -11.55 -8.25
C VAL A 361 17.82 -10.67 -8.03
N ALA A 362 17.89 -9.73 -7.07
CA ALA A 362 16.81 -8.80 -6.80
C ALA A 362 16.49 -7.94 -8.03
N ASP A 363 17.50 -7.31 -8.64
CA ASP A 363 17.34 -6.47 -9.83
C ASP A 363 16.68 -7.24 -10.98
N PHE A 364 17.16 -8.46 -11.26
CA PHE A 364 16.61 -9.32 -12.30
C PHE A 364 15.14 -9.69 -12.05
N PHE A 365 14.79 -10.08 -10.81
CA PHE A 365 13.40 -10.45 -10.49
C PHE A 365 12.47 -9.24 -10.37
N GLU A 366 12.97 -8.07 -9.94
CA GLU A 366 12.23 -6.80 -9.98
C GLU A 366 11.85 -6.45 -11.43
N GLU A 367 12.78 -6.57 -12.38
CA GLU A 367 12.52 -6.37 -13.80
C GLU A 367 11.52 -7.40 -14.36
N GLN A 368 11.68 -8.67 -13.98
CA GLN A 368 10.74 -9.73 -14.37
C GLN A 368 9.33 -9.53 -13.81
N VAL A 369 9.19 -8.86 -12.65
CA VAL A 369 7.88 -8.45 -12.10
C VAL A 369 7.32 -7.30 -12.93
N ASP A 370 8.13 -6.28 -13.22
CA ASP A 370 7.72 -5.13 -14.03
C ASP A 370 7.20 -5.59 -15.41
N ASN A 371 7.97 -6.40 -16.13
CA ASN A 371 7.58 -6.94 -17.43
C ASN A 371 6.29 -7.77 -17.38
N ALA A 372 6.10 -8.53 -16.29
CA ALA A 372 4.89 -9.35 -16.14
C ALA A 372 3.65 -8.50 -15.77
N VAL A 373 3.82 -7.40 -15.04
CA VAL A 373 2.74 -6.43 -14.77
C VAL A 373 2.33 -5.70 -16.05
N ASP A 374 3.29 -5.35 -16.90
CA ASP A 374 3.02 -4.71 -18.19
C ASP A 374 2.29 -5.68 -19.15
N ALA A 375 2.74 -6.94 -19.22
CA ALA A 375 2.06 -7.99 -20.00
C ALA A 375 0.64 -8.30 -19.48
N LEU A 376 0.42 -8.24 -18.17
CA LEU A 376 -0.92 -8.40 -17.59
C LEU A 376 -1.84 -7.26 -18.06
N SER A 377 -1.32 -6.03 -18.10
CA SER A 377 -2.07 -4.86 -18.55
C SER A 377 -2.50 -4.97 -20.02
N SER A 378 -1.61 -5.47 -20.89
CA SER A 378 -1.94 -5.67 -22.31
C SER A 378 -2.93 -6.80 -22.57
N LEU A 379 -2.94 -7.86 -21.76
CA LEU A 379 -3.91 -8.96 -21.87
C LEU A 379 -5.30 -8.58 -21.36
N LEU A 380 -5.40 -7.62 -20.42
CA LEU A 380 -6.69 -7.18 -19.90
C LEU A 380 -7.53 -6.48 -20.96
N GLU A 381 -6.92 -5.77 -21.91
CA GLU A 381 -7.66 -5.01 -22.92
C GLU A 381 -8.45 -5.93 -23.89
N PRO A 382 -7.87 -6.97 -24.53
CA PRO A 382 -8.65 -7.94 -25.32
C PRO A 382 -9.69 -8.68 -24.49
N LEU A 383 -9.37 -9.05 -23.24
CA LEU A 383 -10.32 -9.72 -22.36
C LEU A 383 -11.55 -8.84 -22.09
N ILE A 384 -11.33 -7.56 -21.79
CA ILE A 384 -12.39 -6.58 -21.61
C ILE A 384 -13.19 -6.43 -22.90
N MET A 385 -12.55 -6.31 -24.07
CA MET A 385 -13.27 -6.23 -25.35
C MET A 385 -14.15 -7.45 -25.60
N VAL A 386 -13.68 -8.68 -25.31
CA VAL A 386 -14.47 -9.90 -25.46
C VAL A 386 -15.65 -9.91 -24.48
N ILE A 387 -15.42 -9.56 -23.22
CA ILE A 387 -16.49 -9.51 -22.20
C ILE A 387 -17.53 -8.45 -22.59
N LEU A 388 -17.11 -7.24 -22.93
CA LEU A 388 -18.01 -6.15 -23.31
C LEU A 388 -18.73 -6.41 -24.62
N GLY A 389 -18.03 -6.94 -25.63
CA GLY A 389 -18.63 -7.32 -26.89
C GLY A 389 -19.68 -8.40 -26.71
N THR A 390 -19.41 -9.40 -25.88
CA THR A 390 -20.39 -10.46 -25.58
C THR A 390 -21.57 -9.92 -24.79
N LEU A 391 -21.33 -9.05 -23.80
CA LEU A 391 -22.36 -8.51 -22.93
C LEU A 391 -23.26 -7.52 -23.68
N ILE A 392 -22.68 -6.50 -24.34
CA ILE A 392 -23.42 -5.50 -25.11
C ILE A 392 -24.02 -6.14 -26.37
N GLY A 393 -23.26 -6.95 -27.09
CA GLY A 393 -23.75 -7.66 -28.27
C GLY A 393 -24.91 -8.59 -27.94
N GLY A 394 -24.81 -9.34 -26.84
CA GLY A 394 -25.91 -10.17 -26.33
C GLY A 394 -27.17 -9.36 -26.01
N LEU A 395 -27.03 -8.18 -25.39
CA LEU A 395 -28.16 -7.28 -25.12
C LEU A 395 -28.80 -6.76 -26.42
N VAL A 396 -27.99 -6.32 -27.38
CA VAL A 396 -28.49 -5.82 -28.67
C VAL A 396 -29.23 -6.94 -29.41
N VAL A 397 -28.65 -8.14 -29.51
CA VAL A 397 -29.31 -9.29 -30.14
C VAL A 397 -30.65 -9.59 -29.44
N ALA A 398 -30.68 -9.58 -28.10
CA ALA A 398 -31.91 -9.81 -27.34
C ALA A 398 -33.00 -8.77 -27.66
N MET A 399 -32.63 -7.51 -27.92
CA MET A 399 -33.57 -6.44 -28.27
C MET A 399 -34.05 -6.50 -29.72
N TYR A 400 -33.20 -6.92 -30.66
CA TYR A 400 -33.54 -6.95 -32.09
C TYR A 400 -34.22 -8.25 -32.53
N LEU A 401 -33.96 -9.37 -31.87
CA LEU A 401 -34.54 -10.68 -32.24
C LEU A 401 -36.08 -10.69 -32.31
N PRO A 402 -36.83 -10.04 -31.40
CA PRO A 402 -38.28 -9.96 -31.51
C PRO A 402 -38.75 -9.11 -32.71
N ILE A 403 -38.01 -8.06 -33.08
CA ILE A 403 -38.33 -7.21 -34.25
C ILE A 403 -38.33 -8.06 -35.53
N PHE A 404 -37.30 -8.89 -35.72
CA PHE A 404 -37.22 -9.77 -36.89
C PHE A 404 -38.35 -10.78 -36.94
N LYS A 405 -38.72 -11.38 -35.80
CA LYS A 405 -39.85 -12.32 -35.75
C LYS A 405 -41.19 -11.68 -36.05
N MET A 406 -41.41 -10.43 -35.63
CA MET A 406 -42.64 -9.70 -35.99
C MET A 406 -42.65 -9.33 -37.47
N GLY A 407 -41.52 -8.89 -38.04
CA GLY A 407 -41.41 -8.62 -39.47
C GLY A 407 -41.78 -9.84 -40.33
N SER A 408 -41.33 -11.04 -39.94
CA SER A 408 -41.72 -12.28 -40.63
C SER A 408 -43.18 -12.70 -40.45
N ALA A 409 -43.83 -12.29 -39.35
CA ALA A 409 -45.23 -12.63 -39.05
C ALA A 409 -46.25 -11.65 -39.66
N VAL A 410 -45.79 -10.50 -40.17
CA VAL A 410 -46.62 -9.50 -40.86
C VAL A 410 -46.46 -9.59 -42.39
N LEU A 411 -45.36 -10.19 -42.88
CA LEU A 411 -45.08 -10.41 -44.31
C LEU A 411 -45.57 -11.78 -44.84
N GLY A 412 -46.06 -12.67 -43.97
CA GLY A 412 -46.76 -13.90 -44.32
C GLY A 412 -48.17 -13.86 -43.77
#